data_AF-A0A926CT95-F1
#
_entry.id   AF-A0A926CT95-F1
#
_cell.length_a   1.000
_cell.length_b   1.000
_cell.length_c   1.000
_cell.angle_alpha   90.00
_cell.angle_beta   90.00
_cell.angle_gamma   90.00
#
_symmetry.space_group_name_H-M   'P 1'
#
loop_
_entity.id
_entity.type
_entity.pdbx_description
1 polymer ?
#
loop_
_entity_poly.entity_id
_entity_poly.type
_entity_poly.pdbx_seq_one_letter_code
_entity_poly.pdbx_strand_id
1 'polypeptide(L)'
;QQIGTQPELNLENPLSQGWGWWYFSNIEFRDEKVALFSTYLPAGTYEYVYSIRPSVEGTYNVIPPTASEFYFPEVYGRGAGSTFTVTPDE
;
A
#
# COMPACT_ATOMS: atom_id res chain seq x y z
N GLN A 1 -15.87 6.80 6.98
CA GLN A 1 -14.78 5.81 6.94
C GLN A 1 -13.48 6.61 6.81
N GLN A 2 -12.68 6.63 7.87
CA GLN A 2 -11.64 7.64 8.08
C GLN A 2 -10.40 7.30 7.24
N ILE A 3 -10.17 8.11 6.21
CA ILE A 3 -9.07 8.01 5.26
C ILE A 3 -7.90 8.88 5.76
N GLY A 4 -6.69 8.32 5.79
CA GLY A 4 -5.44 9.09 5.96
C GLY A 4 -5.00 9.44 7.39
N THR A 5 -5.57 8.84 8.43
CA THR A 5 -5.04 9.01 9.80
C THR A 5 -4.01 7.94 10.10
N GLN A 6 -2.80 8.35 10.50
CA GLN A 6 -1.82 7.45 11.13
C GLN A 6 -2.52 6.78 12.33
N PRO A 7 -2.77 5.46 12.29
CA PRO A 7 -3.44 4.81 13.39
C PRO A 7 -2.53 4.82 14.62
N GLU A 8 -3.03 5.38 15.72
CA GLU A 8 -2.34 5.26 17.01
C GLU A 8 -2.33 3.78 17.42
N LEU A 9 -1.17 3.27 17.83
CA LEU A 9 -1.01 1.90 18.31
C LEU A 9 -1.87 1.69 19.57
N ASN A 10 -3.03 1.07 19.41
CA ASN A 10 -3.83 0.62 20.53
C ASN A 10 -3.31 -0.75 21.00
N LEU A 11 -2.52 -0.75 22.07
CA LEU A 11 -1.96 -1.97 22.69
C LEU A 11 -3.02 -2.90 23.28
N GLU A 12 -4.22 -2.39 23.58
CA GLU A 12 -5.32 -3.16 24.19
C GLU A 12 -6.12 -3.96 23.13
N ASN A 13 -6.17 -3.46 21.88
CA ASN A 13 -6.81 -4.17 20.78
C ASN A 13 -6.13 -3.86 19.43
N PRO A 14 -4.96 -4.46 19.18
CA PRO A 14 -4.16 -4.18 17.99
C PRO A 14 -4.88 -4.57 16.69
N LEU A 15 -5.82 -5.51 16.76
CA LEU A 15 -6.53 -6.09 15.60
C LEU A 15 -7.78 -5.32 15.15
N SER A 16 -8.14 -4.22 15.83
CA SER A 16 -9.38 -3.48 15.58
C SER A 16 -9.50 -2.87 14.18
N GLN A 17 -8.38 -2.73 13.45
CA GLN A 17 -8.31 -2.17 12.09
C GLN A 17 -7.80 -3.18 11.04
N GLY A 18 -7.70 -4.48 11.39
CA GLY A 18 -7.17 -5.54 10.51
C GLY A 18 -5.71 -5.92 10.81
N TRP A 19 -5.20 -6.96 10.16
CA TRP A 19 -3.90 -7.58 10.46
C TRP A 19 -2.74 -6.79 9.83
N GLY A 20 -1.80 -6.26 10.64
CA GLY A 20 -0.48 -5.80 10.16
C GLY A 20 -0.31 -4.31 9.79
N TRP A 21 -1.35 -3.49 9.85
CA TRP A 21 -1.26 -2.06 9.45
C TRP A 21 -0.40 -1.19 10.38
N TRP A 22 -0.22 -1.60 11.64
CA TRP A 22 0.57 -0.88 12.64
C TRP A 22 2.10 -0.89 12.36
N TYR A 23 2.57 -1.71 11.42
CA TYR A 23 3.98 -1.73 11.03
C TYR A 23 4.36 -0.58 10.09
N PHE A 24 3.39 0.03 9.40
CA PHE A 24 3.64 1.12 8.47
C PHE A 24 3.51 2.46 9.20
N SER A 25 4.66 3.04 9.55
CA SER A 25 4.75 4.28 10.32
C SER A 25 4.32 5.52 9.53
N ASN A 26 4.42 5.48 8.20
CA ASN A 26 3.99 6.58 7.33
C ASN A 26 3.39 6.04 6.03
N ILE A 27 2.26 6.63 5.62
CA ILE A 27 1.54 6.28 4.39
C ILE A 27 1.33 7.57 3.62
N GLU A 28 1.91 7.64 2.42
CA GLU A 28 1.71 8.77 1.52
C GLU A 28 0.80 8.35 0.36
N PHE A 29 -0.37 8.98 0.30
CA PHE A 29 -1.26 8.88 -0.86
C PHE A 29 -0.85 9.93 -1.87
N ARG A 30 -0.34 9.47 -3.01
CA ARG A 30 0.00 10.32 -4.17
C ARG A 30 -0.97 9.99 -5.30
N ASP A 31 -1.04 10.90 -6.27
CA ASP A 31 -1.93 10.74 -7.42
C ASP A 31 -1.58 9.48 -8.23
N GLU A 32 -0.28 9.19 -8.40
CA GLU A 32 0.17 8.05 -9.20
C GLU A 32 0.43 6.77 -8.41
N LYS A 33 0.55 6.84 -7.08
CA LYS A 33 0.92 5.69 -6.23
C LYS A 33 0.60 5.90 -4.75
N VAL A 34 0.54 4.79 -4.02
CA VAL A 34 0.60 4.79 -2.55
C VAL A 34 1.99 4.34 -2.12
N ALA A 35 2.65 5.14 -1.29
CA ALA A 35 3.95 4.78 -0.71
C ALA A 35 3.80 4.45 0.78
N LEU A 36 4.29 3.28 1.16
CA LEU A 36 4.25 2.76 2.52
C LEU A 36 5.67 2.76 3.09
N PHE A 37 5.83 3.35 4.27
CA PHE A 37 7.12 3.41 4.96
C PHE A 37 7.02 2.74 6.33
N SER A 38 8.07 2.02 6.68
CA SER A 38 8.23 1.40 7.99
C SER A 38 9.67 1.62 8.47
N THR A 39 9.84 2.02 9.73
CA THR A 39 11.17 2.11 10.34
C THR A 39 11.78 0.72 10.54
N TYR A 40 10.95 -0.29 10.75
CA TYR A 40 11.37 -1.68 10.91
C TYR A 40 10.22 -2.62 10.60
N LEU A 41 10.43 -3.52 9.64
CA LEU A 41 9.47 -4.54 9.25
C LEU A 41 10.07 -5.92 9.57
N PRO A 42 9.55 -6.65 10.59
CA PRO A 42 10.06 -7.99 10.88
C PRO A 42 9.77 -8.95 9.74
N ALA A 43 10.50 -10.07 9.69
CA ALA A 43 10.24 -11.12 8.70
C ALA A 43 8.79 -11.62 8.83
N GLY A 44 8.06 -11.63 7.71
CA GLY A 44 6.66 -12.02 7.68
C GLY A 44 6.00 -11.71 6.34
N THR A 45 4.71 -12.02 6.25
CA THR A 45 3.85 -11.67 5.11
C THR A 45 2.85 -10.63 5.57
N TYR A 46 2.76 -9.53 4.82
CA TYR A 46 1.90 -8.40 5.13
C TYR A 46 0.92 -8.19 3.98
N GLU A 47 -0.35 -7.97 4.31
CA GLU A 47 -1.39 -7.61 3.35
C GLU A 47 -1.75 -6.13 3.55
N TYR A 48 -1.78 -5.37 2.46
CA TYR A 48 -2.21 -3.98 2.46
C TYR A 48 -3.31 -3.80 1.41
N VAL A 49 -4.51 -3.53 1.88
CA VAL A 49 -5.71 -3.26 1.08
C VAL A 49 -5.97 -1.75 1.02
N TYR A 50 -6.13 -1.23 -0.18
CA TYR A 50 -6.50 0.16 -0.41
C TYR A 50 -7.60 0.24 -1.46
N SER A 51 -8.43 1.28 -1.34
CA SER A 51 -9.51 1.54 -2.29
C SER A 51 -9.08 2.63 -3.26
N ILE A 52 -9.33 2.41 -4.55
CA ILE A 52 -9.16 3.41 -5.59
C ILE A 52 -10.49 3.69 -6.28
N ARG A 53 -10.68 4.92 -6.75
CA ARG A 53 -11.81 5.30 -7.59
C ARG A 53 -11.31 5.64 -9.00
N PRO A 54 -11.35 4.71 -9.96
CA PRO A 54 -11.00 5.02 -11.34
C PRO A 54 -12.02 6.02 -11.92
N SER A 55 -11.53 7.00 -12.69
CA SER A 55 -12.36 8.10 -13.22
C SER A 55 -12.42 8.18 -14.75
N VAL A 56 -11.44 7.60 -15.45
CA VAL A 56 -11.33 7.67 -16.92
C VAL A 56 -11.28 6.25 -17.47
N GLU A 57 -12.06 5.99 -18.53
CA GLU A 57 -12.09 4.72 -19.23
C GLU A 57 -10.78 4.48 -20.02
N GLY A 58 -10.35 3.22 -20.08
CA GLY A 58 -9.14 2.86 -20.81
C GLY A 58 -8.42 1.64 -20.24
N THR A 59 -7.34 1.24 -20.91
CA THR A 59 -6.44 0.19 -20.43
C THR A 59 -5.10 0.81 -20.02
N TYR A 60 -4.70 0.54 -18.78
CA TYR A 60 -3.53 1.13 -18.14
C TYR A 60 -2.52 0.06 -17.79
N ASN A 61 -1.23 0.41 -17.87
CA ASN A 61 -0.16 -0.43 -17.35
C ASN A 61 0.07 -0.09 -15.88
N VAL A 62 -0.08 -1.07 -15.00
CA VAL A 62 0.13 -0.91 -13.56
C VAL A 62 1.62 -0.99 -13.27
N ILE A 63 2.14 0.03 -12.59
CA ILE A 63 3.52 0.03 -12.10
C ILE A 63 3.67 -1.15 -11.13
N PRO A 64 4.63 -2.07 -11.36
CA PRO A 64 4.77 -3.22 -10.49
C PRO A 64 5.11 -2.79 -9.06
N PRO A 65 4.47 -3.42 -8.05
CA PRO A 65 4.76 -3.09 -6.66
C PRO A 65 6.23 -3.38 -6.37
N THR A 66 6.90 -2.42 -5.75
CA THR A 66 8.34 -2.50 -5.46
C THR A 66 8.55 -2.15 -4.00
N ALA A 67 9.41 -2.91 -3.34
CA ALA A 67 9.85 -2.66 -1.97
C ALA A 67 11.38 -2.69 -1.93
N SER A 68 11.98 -1.78 -1.17
CA SER A 68 13.43 -1.69 -0.99
C SER A 68 13.76 -1.10 0.36
N GLU A 69 14.91 -1.46 0.92
CA GLU A 69 15.42 -0.78 2.09
C GLU A 69 16.01 0.58 1.72
N PHE A 70 15.77 1.60 2.55
CA PHE A 70 16.18 2.98 2.26
C PHE A 70 17.70 3.15 2.23
N TYR A 71 18.40 2.40 3.10
CA TYR A 71 19.85 2.48 3.26
C TYR A 71 20.62 1.35 2.57
N PHE A 72 19.94 0.28 2.18
CA PHE A 72 20.52 -0.89 1.52
C PHE A 72 19.73 -1.20 0.23
N PRO A 73 19.88 -0.39 -0.84
CA PRO A 73 19.10 -0.53 -2.07
C PRO A 73 19.32 -1.87 -2.79
N GLU A 74 20.39 -2.59 -2.47
CA GLU A 74 20.65 -3.97 -2.93
C GLU A 74 19.62 -4.97 -2.37
N VAL A 75 18.98 -4.64 -1.24
CA VAL A 75 17.88 -5.42 -0.66
C VAL A 75 16.56 -4.86 -1.19
N TYR A 76 16.09 -5.46 -2.28
CA TYR A 76 14.83 -5.07 -2.90
C TYR A 76 14.05 -6.27 -3.44
N GLY A 77 12.74 -6.08 -3.57
CA GLY A 77 11.83 -7.01 -4.19
C GLY A 77 10.88 -6.28 -5.14
N ARG A 78 10.51 -6.95 -6.22
CA ARG A 78 9.55 -6.45 -7.20
C ARG A 78 8.49 -7.52 -7.46
N GLY A 79 7.22 -7.13 -7.41
CA GLY A 79 6.12 -7.99 -7.81
C GLY A 79 5.91 -8.00 -9.32
N ALA A 80 4.89 -8.74 -9.74
CA ALA A 80 4.49 -8.77 -11.14
C ALA A 80 3.86 -7.43 -11.57
N GLY A 81 4.12 -7.03 -12.81
CA GLY A 81 3.30 -6.00 -13.47
C GLY A 81 1.97 -6.58 -13.93
N SER A 82 0.99 -5.71 -14.10
CA SER A 82 -0.32 -6.08 -14.62
C SER A 82 -0.88 -4.97 -15.51
N THR A 83 -1.89 -5.31 -16.31
CA THR A 83 -2.75 -4.34 -16.98
C THR A 83 -4.03 -4.17 -16.18
N PHE A 84 -4.55 -2.96 -16.13
CA PHE A 84 -5.80 -2.63 -15.47
C PHE A 84 -6.72 -1.92 -16.45
N THR A 85 -7.90 -2.48 -16.68
CA THR A 85 -8.89 -1.92 -17.61
C THR A 85 -10.05 -1.32 -16.82
N VAL A 86 -10.31 -0.04 -17.08
CA VAL A 86 -11.47 0.69 -16.57
C VAL A 86 -12.53 0.70 -17.66
N THR A 87 -13.68 0.10 -17.36
CA THR A 87 -14.85 0.13 -18.23
C THR A 87 -15.72 1.36 -17.93
N PRO A 88 -16.44 1.90 -18.92
CA PRO A 88 -17.47 2.90 -18.67
C PRO A 88 -18.57 2.36 -17.76
N ASP A 89 -19.21 3.26 -17.00
CA ASP A 89 -20.51 2.98 -16.38
C ASP A 89 -21.55 2.88 -17.52
N GLU A 90 -22.28 1.76 -17.58
CA GLU A 90 -23.38 1.56 -18.53
C GLU A 90 -24.58 2.50 -18.28
#